data_AF-X0X984-F1
#
_entry.id   AF-X0X984-F1
#
_cell.length_a   1.000
_cell.length_b   1.000
_cell.length_c   1.000
_cell.angle_alpha   90.00
_cell.angle_beta   90.00
_cell.angle_gamma   90.00
#
_symmetry.space_group_name_H-M   'P 1'
#
loop_
_entity.id
_entity.type
_entity.pdbx_description
1 polymer ?
#
loop_
_entity_poly.entity_id
_entity_poly.type
_entity_poly.pdbx_seq_one_letter_code
_entity_poly.pdbx_strand_id
1 'polypeptide(L)'
;MKKRLKKKILFLFLILIGINFTDYSISASKTKQVSFNVLLITIDTIRPDRLSCYSTKYLQTPRIEALAAKGVVFDRAFAHNPTTLPSHTNILLGTTPLHHGVHDNSKFIVAEDFITLAEYLKSKGYSTGAFVGAFPLDSRFGLIQGFDVYDDSYPSKPSSAFIYAERKAEKVILAALGWLQK
;
A
#
# COMPACT_ATOMS: atom_id res chain seq x y z
N MET A 1 49.03 40.86 35.58
CA MET A 1 48.17 41.29 34.43
C MET A 1 47.67 40.16 33.51
N LYS A 2 48.45 39.12 33.18
CA LYS A 2 48.06 38.06 32.20
C LYS A 2 46.82 37.20 32.54
N LYS A 3 46.49 36.97 33.82
CA LYS A 3 45.32 36.16 34.24
C LYS A 3 43.95 36.81 33.99
N ARG A 4 43.86 38.15 34.07
CA ARG A 4 42.61 38.89 33.80
C ARG A 4 42.24 38.91 32.31
N LEU A 5 43.25 38.91 31.43
CA LEU A 5 43.05 38.87 29.98
C LEU A 5 42.54 37.51 29.51
N LYS A 6 43.06 36.40 30.05
CA LYS A 6 42.58 35.04 29.76
C LYS A 6 41.12 34.81 30.19
N LYS A 7 40.69 35.37 31.34
CA LYS A 7 39.28 35.30 31.78
C LYS A 7 38.33 36.10 30.87
N LYS A 8 38.75 37.27 30.37
CA LYS A 8 37.94 38.05 29.42
C LYS A 8 37.83 37.37 28.05
N ILE A 9 38.90 36.72 27.58
CA ILE A 9 38.90 35.97 26.31
C ILE A 9 38.03 34.71 26.41
N LEU A 10 38.09 33.98 27.54
CA LEU A 10 37.25 32.81 27.79
C LEU A 10 35.75 33.18 27.89
N PHE A 11 35.44 34.33 28.49
CA PHE A 11 34.07 34.84 28.59
C PHE A 11 33.53 35.32 27.23
N LEU A 12 34.37 35.93 26.38
CA LEU A 12 34.01 36.29 25.00
C LEU A 12 33.75 35.05 24.14
N PHE A 13 34.51 33.96 24.33
CA PHE A 13 34.31 32.70 23.63
C PHE A 13 33.00 32.00 24.02
N LEU A 14 32.61 32.06 25.30
CA LEU A 14 31.33 31.50 25.77
C LEU A 14 30.12 32.30 25.26
N ILE A 15 30.27 33.62 25.08
CA ILE A 15 29.22 34.46 24.48
C ILE A 15 29.09 34.19 22.96
N LEU A 16 30.19 33.95 22.25
CA LEU A 16 30.13 33.58 20.82
C LEU A 16 29.50 32.21 20.55
N ILE A 17 29.63 31.26 21.49
CA ILE A 17 28.95 29.95 21.41
C ILE A 17 27.46 30.09 21.74
N GLY A 18 27.10 31.02 22.65
CA GLY A 18 25.70 31.31 23.00
C GLY A 18 24.90 32.06 21.93
N ILE A 19 25.56 32.75 20.99
CA ILE A 19 24.88 33.56 19.95
C ILE A 19 24.60 32.75 18.66
N ASN A 20 25.17 31.55 18.51
CA ASN A 20 24.88 30.67 17.35
C ASN A 20 23.74 29.67 17.59
N PHE A 21 23.06 29.74 18.73
CA PHE A 21 21.77 29.06 18.97
C PHE A 21 20.59 30.00 18.65
N THR A 22 20.70 30.82 17.61
CA THR A 22 19.54 31.46 17.01
C THR A 22 18.74 30.39 16.28
N ASP A 23 17.68 29.92 16.95
CA ASP A 23 16.41 29.46 16.38
C ASP A 23 16.44 29.12 14.89
N TYR A 24 17.19 28.08 14.53
CA TYR A 24 16.78 27.26 13.40
C TYR A 24 15.59 26.45 13.90
N SER A 25 14.45 27.16 14.03
CA SER A 25 13.16 26.53 13.95
C SER A 25 13.22 25.72 12.66
N ILE A 26 13.46 24.42 12.81
CA ILE A 26 13.12 23.44 11.79
C ILE A 26 11.63 23.69 11.60
N SER A 27 11.32 24.53 10.62
CA SER A 27 9.98 24.66 10.11
C SER A 27 9.66 23.26 9.64
N ALA A 28 9.00 22.49 10.51
CA ALA A 28 8.48 21.19 10.19
C ALA A 28 7.70 21.44 8.90
N SER A 29 8.28 20.98 7.78
CA SER A 29 7.69 21.11 6.46
C SER A 29 6.26 20.65 6.64
N LYS A 30 5.28 21.57 6.56
CA LYS A 30 3.86 21.22 6.62
C LYS A 30 3.71 20.08 5.64
N THR A 31 3.47 18.87 6.16
CA THR A 31 3.28 17.68 5.34
C THR A 31 2.24 18.06 4.32
N LYS A 32 2.65 18.07 3.04
CA LYS A 32 1.81 18.52 1.94
C LYS A 32 0.51 17.72 2.05
N GLN A 33 -0.57 18.41 2.39
CA GLN A 33 -1.87 17.76 2.60
C GLN A 33 -2.18 16.97 1.33
N VAL A 34 -2.35 15.66 1.51
CA VAL A 34 -2.72 14.76 0.42
C VAL A 34 -4.04 15.26 -0.17
N SER A 35 -4.04 15.61 -1.46
CA SER A 35 -5.22 16.21 -2.09
C SER A 35 -6.29 15.18 -2.47
N PHE A 36 -5.91 13.90 -2.60
CA PHE A 36 -6.81 12.82 -2.97
C PHE A 36 -6.43 11.50 -2.29
N ASN A 37 -7.45 10.76 -1.87
CA ASN A 37 -7.32 9.37 -1.43
C ASN A 37 -7.12 8.45 -2.64
N VAL A 38 -6.33 7.40 -2.45
CA VAL A 38 -6.14 6.34 -3.46
C VAL A 38 -6.88 5.11 -2.98
N LEU A 39 -7.80 4.59 -3.80
CA LEU A 39 -8.53 3.36 -3.53
C LEU A 39 -8.23 2.35 -4.64
N LEU A 40 -7.54 1.26 -4.29
CA LEU A 40 -7.27 0.14 -5.17
C LEU A 40 -8.26 -0.98 -4.86
N ILE A 41 -9.08 -1.37 -5.85
CA ILE A 41 -10.00 -2.50 -5.76
C ILE A 41 -9.53 -3.57 -6.74
N THR A 42 -9.20 -4.75 -6.25
CA THR A 42 -8.90 -5.92 -7.08
C THR A 42 -10.06 -6.91 -7.02
N ILE A 43 -10.33 -7.59 -8.14
CA ILE A 43 -11.32 -8.67 -8.22
C ILE A 43 -10.59 -9.89 -8.77
N ASP A 44 -10.49 -10.95 -7.95
CA ASP A 44 -9.69 -12.11 -8.29
C ASP A 44 -10.30 -12.89 -9.47
N THR A 45 -9.43 -13.34 -10.37
CA THR A 45 -9.77 -14.17 -11.55
C THR A 45 -10.82 -13.59 -12.51
N ILE A 46 -11.06 -12.27 -12.51
CA ILE A 46 -12.07 -11.67 -13.39
C ILE A 46 -11.63 -11.63 -14.86
N ARG A 47 -12.58 -11.94 -15.75
CA ARG A 47 -12.41 -11.78 -17.20
C ARG A 47 -13.18 -10.57 -17.71
N PRO A 48 -12.68 -9.87 -18.76
CA PRO A 48 -13.35 -8.70 -19.30
C PRO A 48 -14.76 -9.00 -19.83
N ASP A 49 -14.97 -10.15 -20.47
CA ASP A 49 -16.28 -10.55 -20.99
C ASP A 49 -17.32 -10.86 -19.90
N ARG A 50 -16.95 -10.83 -18.62
CA ARG A 50 -17.87 -10.94 -17.48
C ARG A 50 -18.32 -9.60 -16.91
N LEU A 51 -17.85 -8.50 -17.49
CA LEU A 51 -18.20 -7.15 -17.10
C LEU A 51 -19.02 -6.50 -18.21
N SER A 52 -20.18 -5.95 -17.86
CA SER A 52 -21.12 -5.43 -18.86
C SER A 52 -20.65 -4.15 -19.55
N CYS A 53 -19.66 -3.45 -18.99
CA CYS A 53 -18.94 -2.37 -19.68
C CYS A 53 -18.07 -2.84 -20.86
N TYR A 54 -17.72 -4.13 -20.94
CA TYR A 54 -17.02 -4.72 -22.09
C TYR A 54 -17.92 -5.67 -22.91
N SER A 55 -18.87 -6.37 -22.29
CA SER A 55 -19.80 -7.25 -22.99
C SER A 55 -21.12 -7.43 -22.25
N THR A 56 -22.24 -7.15 -22.92
CA THR A 56 -23.59 -7.34 -22.38
C THR A 56 -24.11 -8.78 -22.50
N LYS A 57 -23.29 -9.70 -23.04
CA LYS A 57 -23.72 -11.06 -23.40
C LYS A 57 -23.96 -11.98 -22.20
N TYR A 58 -23.22 -11.80 -21.10
CA TYR A 58 -23.14 -12.82 -20.04
C TYR A 58 -23.70 -12.39 -18.70
N LEU A 59 -23.31 -11.22 -18.19
CA LEU A 59 -23.67 -10.74 -16.86
C LEU A 59 -23.99 -9.25 -16.93
N GLN A 60 -24.96 -8.81 -16.13
CA GLN A 60 -25.24 -7.40 -15.90
C GLN A 60 -24.49 -6.95 -14.64
N THR A 61 -23.65 -5.92 -14.75
CA THR A 61 -22.84 -5.39 -13.65
C THR A 61 -23.11 -3.90 -13.42
N PRO A 62 -24.34 -3.53 -13.01
CA PRO A 62 -24.80 -2.13 -13.04
C PRO A 62 -23.97 -1.18 -12.17
N ARG A 63 -23.37 -1.68 -11.08
CA ARG A 63 -22.47 -0.87 -10.23
C ARG A 63 -21.12 -0.61 -10.89
N ILE A 64 -20.59 -1.58 -11.64
CA ILE A 64 -19.35 -1.43 -12.39
C ILE A 64 -19.58 -0.53 -13.61
N GLU A 65 -20.71 -0.68 -14.30
CA GLU A 65 -21.11 0.23 -15.38
C GLU A 65 -21.24 1.68 -14.91
N ALA A 66 -21.89 1.91 -13.76
CA ALA A 66 -22.01 3.25 -13.21
C ALA A 66 -20.65 3.87 -12.86
N LEU A 67 -19.66 3.06 -12.45
CA LEU A 67 -18.28 3.51 -12.23
C LEU A 67 -17.58 3.79 -13.56
N ALA A 68 -17.68 2.87 -14.53
CA ALA A 68 -17.10 2.99 -15.86
C ALA A 68 -17.59 4.24 -16.60
N ALA A 69 -18.89 4.56 -16.50
CA ALA A 69 -19.50 5.74 -17.13
C ALA A 69 -18.98 7.08 -16.58
N LYS A 70 -18.33 7.08 -15.43
CA LYS A 70 -17.78 8.27 -14.76
C LYS A 70 -16.25 8.28 -14.70
N GLY A 71 -15.61 7.29 -15.32
CA GLY A 71 -14.17 7.06 -15.22
C GLY A 71 -13.53 6.77 -16.56
N VAL A 72 -12.25 6.38 -16.52
CA VAL A 72 -11.51 5.92 -17.70
C VAL A 72 -11.58 4.40 -17.74
N VAL A 73 -11.97 3.85 -18.89
CA VAL A 73 -11.99 2.43 -19.17
C VAL A 73 -10.89 2.10 -20.16
N PHE A 74 -10.14 1.03 -19.90
CA PHE A 74 -9.05 0.59 -20.77
C PHE A 74 -9.48 -0.64 -21.57
N ASP A 75 -9.53 -0.52 -22.89
CA ASP A 75 -9.83 -1.66 -23.78
C ASP A 75 -8.69 -2.70 -23.82
N ARG A 76 -7.49 -2.30 -23.34
CA ARG A 76 -6.25 -3.08 -23.41
C ARG A 76 -5.49 -3.03 -22.08
N ALA A 77 -6.07 -3.63 -21.04
CA ALA A 77 -5.42 -3.84 -19.75
C ALA A 77 -5.18 -5.34 -19.53
N PHE A 78 -3.90 -5.75 -19.46
CA PHE A 78 -3.51 -7.16 -19.35
C PHE A 78 -2.78 -7.41 -18.03
N ALA A 79 -3.10 -8.54 -17.38
CA ALA A 79 -2.31 -9.03 -16.27
C ALA A 79 -0.99 -9.62 -16.78
N HIS A 80 0.13 -9.24 -16.17
CA HIS A 80 1.45 -9.80 -16.51
C HIS A 80 1.59 -11.27 -16.10
N ASN A 81 0.76 -11.75 -15.17
CA ASN A 81 0.72 -13.14 -14.72
C ASN A 81 -0.75 -13.54 -14.43
N PRO A 82 -1.21 -14.72 -14.87
CA PRO A 82 -2.57 -15.20 -14.56
C PRO A 82 -2.75 -15.69 -13.11
N THR A 83 -1.66 -15.88 -12.36
CA THR A 83 -1.66 -16.40 -10.98
C THR A 83 -1.79 -15.26 -9.95
N THR A 84 -2.61 -15.45 -8.92
CA THR A 84 -3.07 -14.39 -8.00
C THR A 84 -1.95 -13.63 -7.28
N LEU A 85 -1.10 -14.33 -6.51
CA LEU A 85 0.01 -13.75 -5.75
C LEU A 85 0.99 -12.97 -6.65
N PRO A 86 1.56 -13.54 -7.74
CA PRO A 86 2.46 -12.78 -8.60
C PRO A 86 1.74 -11.64 -9.33
N SER A 87 0.47 -11.79 -9.71
CA SER A 87 -0.30 -10.68 -10.32
C SER A 87 -0.44 -9.49 -9.37
N HIS A 88 -0.76 -9.74 -8.09
CA HIS A 88 -0.85 -8.68 -7.08
C HIS A 88 0.53 -8.12 -6.70
N THR A 89 1.57 -8.95 -6.69
CA THR A 89 2.96 -8.51 -6.51
C THR A 89 3.35 -7.53 -7.62
N ASN A 90 2.98 -7.80 -8.88
CA ASN A 90 3.24 -6.88 -9.99
C ASN A 90 2.56 -5.51 -9.79
N ILE A 91 1.30 -5.51 -9.33
CA ILE A 91 0.53 -4.28 -9.06
C ILE A 91 1.20 -3.48 -7.95
N LEU A 92 1.61 -4.14 -6.86
CA LEU A 92 2.13 -3.47 -5.67
C LEU A 92 3.59 -3.06 -5.80
N LEU A 93 4.41 -3.76 -6.58
CA LEU A 93 5.83 -3.41 -6.77
C LEU A 93 6.08 -2.61 -8.06
N GLY A 94 5.12 -2.57 -8.99
CA GLY A 94 5.31 -1.93 -10.29
C GLY A 94 6.35 -2.61 -11.18
N THR A 95 6.60 -3.91 -10.96
CA THR A 95 7.57 -4.71 -11.70
C THR A 95 7.00 -6.09 -12.04
N THR A 96 7.81 -6.99 -12.61
CA THR A 96 7.37 -8.30 -13.11
C THR A 96 8.07 -9.46 -12.38
N PRO A 97 7.58 -10.73 -12.54
CA PRO A 97 8.21 -11.89 -11.90
C PRO A 97 9.68 -12.08 -12.26
N LEU A 98 10.11 -11.60 -13.42
CA LEU A 98 11.50 -11.63 -13.82
C LEU A 98 12.40 -10.83 -12.86
N HIS A 99 11.85 -9.81 -12.21
CA HIS A 99 12.58 -8.95 -11.29
C HIS A 99 12.34 -9.32 -9.83
N HIS A 100 11.08 -9.54 -9.42
CA HIS A 100 10.74 -9.81 -8.03
C HIS A 100 10.72 -11.31 -7.66
N GLY A 101 10.89 -12.23 -8.63
CA GLY A 101 11.09 -13.66 -8.39
C GLY A 101 9.89 -14.47 -7.86
N VAL A 102 8.68 -13.87 -7.80
CA VAL A 102 7.47 -14.56 -7.33
C VAL A 102 6.72 -15.11 -8.53
N HIS A 103 6.50 -16.42 -8.59
CA HIS A 103 5.94 -17.09 -9.77
C HIS A 103 4.64 -17.86 -9.53
N ASP A 104 4.29 -18.17 -8.28
CA ASP A 104 3.13 -19.00 -7.91
C ASP A 104 2.50 -18.52 -6.59
N ASN A 105 1.30 -18.99 -6.27
CA ASN A 105 0.51 -18.71 -5.06
C ASN A 105 1.03 -19.40 -3.79
N SER A 106 2.13 -20.13 -3.88
CA SER A 106 2.68 -20.86 -2.73
C SER A 106 4.21 -20.89 -2.78
N LYS A 107 4.85 -21.01 -1.61
CA LYS A 107 6.31 -21.17 -1.46
C LYS A 107 7.17 -19.98 -1.88
N PHE A 108 6.55 -18.86 -2.27
CA PHE A 108 7.24 -17.61 -2.57
C PHE A 108 6.91 -16.56 -1.53
N ILE A 109 7.88 -15.72 -1.19
CA ILE A 109 7.73 -14.57 -0.31
C ILE A 109 8.35 -13.39 -1.04
N VAL A 110 7.64 -12.26 -1.08
CA VAL A 110 8.18 -11.01 -1.62
C VAL A 110 9.35 -10.56 -0.75
N ALA A 111 10.49 -10.27 -1.37
CA ALA A 111 11.67 -9.81 -0.66
C ALA A 111 11.49 -8.37 -0.15
N GLU A 112 12.05 -8.08 1.02
CA GLU A 112 11.84 -6.80 1.73
C GLU A 112 12.59 -5.61 1.11
N ASP A 113 13.52 -5.86 0.19
CA ASP A 113 14.32 -4.84 -0.49
C ASP A 113 13.56 -4.11 -1.61
N PHE A 114 12.40 -4.62 -2.02
CA PHE A 114 11.51 -3.94 -2.95
C PHE A 114 10.69 -2.87 -2.24
N ILE A 115 10.71 -1.65 -2.76
CA ILE A 115 9.80 -0.59 -2.30
C ILE A 115 8.40 -0.87 -2.84
N THR A 116 7.43 -1.10 -1.95
CA THR A 116 6.03 -1.31 -2.34
C THR A 116 5.30 0.00 -2.60
N LEU A 117 4.18 -0.06 -3.34
CA LEU A 117 3.26 1.05 -3.53
C LEU A 117 2.77 1.61 -2.18
N ALA A 118 2.53 0.75 -1.20
CA ALA A 118 2.11 1.15 0.14
C ALA A 118 3.22 1.93 0.85
N GLU A 119 4.46 1.46 0.83
CA GLU A 119 5.61 2.20 1.40
C GLU A 119 5.82 3.54 0.71
N TYR A 120 5.73 3.56 -0.62
CA TYR A 120 5.84 4.78 -1.40
C TYR A 120 4.77 5.80 -1.00
N LEU A 121 3.49 5.39 -0.94
CA LEU A 121 2.39 6.28 -0.53
C LEU A 121 2.54 6.72 0.94
N LYS A 122 2.92 5.82 1.83
CA LYS A 122 3.19 6.14 3.24
C LYS A 122 4.29 7.18 3.39
N SER A 123 5.36 7.10 2.59
CA SER A 123 6.42 8.13 2.54
C SER A 123 5.91 9.51 2.10
N LYS A 124 4.75 9.57 1.43
CA LYS A 124 4.06 10.80 1.02
C LYS A 124 2.99 11.26 2.01
N GLY A 125 2.88 10.62 3.18
CA GLY A 125 1.96 11.01 4.25
C GLY A 125 0.56 10.39 4.14
N TYR A 126 0.40 9.31 3.35
CA TYR A 126 -0.85 8.55 3.34
C TYR A 126 -0.89 7.56 4.51
N SER A 127 -2.07 7.44 5.14
CA SER A 127 -2.41 6.24 5.91
C SER A 127 -2.71 5.10 4.94
N THR A 128 -2.22 3.90 5.23
CA THR A 128 -2.26 2.76 4.31
C THR A 128 -2.98 1.57 4.93
N GLY A 129 -3.97 1.02 4.22
CA GLY A 129 -4.77 -0.10 4.68
C GLY A 129 -5.04 -1.11 3.57
N ALA A 130 -4.95 -2.40 3.89
CA ALA A 130 -5.31 -3.51 3.01
C ALA A 130 -6.30 -4.44 3.70
N PHE A 131 -7.33 -4.85 2.96
CA PHE A 131 -8.37 -5.76 3.43
C PHE A 131 -8.48 -6.90 2.43
N VAL A 132 -8.02 -8.07 2.82
CA VAL A 132 -7.76 -9.20 1.94
C VAL A 132 -8.91 -10.20 1.96
N GLY A 133 -9.29 -10.73 0.80
CA GLY A 133 -10.39 -11.68 0.67
C GLY A 133 -9.98 -13.16 0.63
N ALA A 134 -8.72 -13.46 0.29
CA ALA A 134 -8.30 -14.82 -0.05
C ALA A 134 -6.85 -15.11 0.32
N PHE A 135 -6.58 -16.38 0.62
CA PHE A 135 -5.28 -16.93 1.01
C PHE A 135 -4.08 -16.51 0.15
N PRO A 136 -4.14 -16.43 -1.20
CA PRO A 136 -2.96 -16.07 -2.00
C PRO A 136 -2.36 -14.70 -1.66
N LEU A 137 -3.09 -13.85 -0.93
CA LEU A 137 -2.65 -12.54 -0.49
C LEU A 137 -2.44 -12.48 1.03
N ASP A 138 -2.19 -13.62 1.68
CA ASP A 138 -1.86 -13.68 3.09
C ASP A 138 -0.59 -12.86 3.39
N SER A 139 -0.57 -12.16 4.53
CA SER A 139 0.58 -11.37 4.98
C SER A 139 1.88 -12.17 5.03
N ARG A 140 1.81 -13.49 5.24
CA ARG A 140 2.95 -14.41 5.23
C ARG A 140 3.73 -14.44 3.90
N PHE A 141 3.14 -13.97 2.80
CA PHE A 141 3.82 -13.86 1.51
C PHE A 141 4.56 -12.53 1.30
N GLY A 142 4.64 -11.68 2.32
CA GLY A 142 5.42 -10.43 2.29
C GLY A 142 4.64 -9.22 1.73
N LEU A 143 3.39 -9.39 1.32
CA LEU A 143 2.56 -8.30 0.78
C LEU A 143 2.10 -7.27 1.82
N ILE A 144 2.31 -7.54 3.11
CA ILE A 144 1.99 -6.63 4.21
C ILE A 144 2.90 -5.40 4.27
N GLN A 145 4.07 -5.46 3.63
CA GLN A 145 5.06 -4.41 3.68
C GLN A 145 4.52 -3.04 3.24
N GLY A 146 4.66 -2.06 4.14
CA GLY A 146 4.21 -0.68 3.93
C GLY A 146 2.82 -0.35 4.44
N PHE A 147 1.97 -1.34 4.72
CA PHE A 147 0.61 -1.10 5.22
C PHE A 147 0.59 -0.83 6.74
N ASP A 148 -0.17 0.17 7.18
CA ASP A 148 -0.45 0.43 8.60
C ASP A 148 -1.47 -0.56 9.17
N VAL A 149 -2.43 -0.97 8.33
CA VAL A 149 -3.43 -1.98 8.64
C VAL A 149 -3.45 -3.03 7.54
N TYR A 150 -3.34 -4.29 7.91
CA TYR A 150 -3.46 -5.42 7.00
C TYR A 150 -4.40 -6.45 7.60
N ASP A 151 -5.60 -6.57 7.04
CA ASP A 151 -6.63 -7.49 7.50
C ASP A 151 -6.80 -8.64 6.49
N ASP A 152 -6.14 -9.75 6.77
CA ASP A 152 -6.28 -11.04 6.12
C ASP A 152 -7.02 -12.06 7.02
N SER A 153 -7.88 -11.57 7.92
CA SER A 153 -8.66 -12.45 8.79
C SER A 153 -9.81 -13.11 8.02
N TYR A 154 -9.61 -14.36 7.63
CA TYR A 154 -10.66 -15.26 7.11
C TYR A 154 -10.88 -16.45 8.05
N PRO A 155 -12.11 -17.00 8.13
CA PRO A 155 -12.39 -18.16 8.96
C PRO A 155 -11.58 -19.36 8.47
N SER A 156 -10.65 -19.84 9.29
CA SER A 156 -9.87 -21.05 9.04
C SER A 156 -10.81 -22.26 9.08
N LYS A 157 -11.16 -22.81 7.92
CA LYS A 157 -11.75 -24.16 7.85
C LYS A 157 -10.61 -25.19 7.93
N PRO A 158 -10.74 -26.24 8.77
CA PRO A 158 -9.73 -27.29 8.83
C PRO A 158 -9.59 -27.96 7.47
N SER A 159 -8.33 -28.19 7.11
CA SER A 159 -7.86 -28.65 5.82
C SER A 159 -8.35 -30.06 5.50
N SER A 160 -9.28 -30.18 4.56
CA SER A 160 -9.40 -31.37 3.73
C SER A 160 -9.78 -30.93 2.31
N ALA A 161 -8.86 -31.20 1.38
CA ALA A 161 -8.89 -30.86 -0.05
C ALA A 161 -8.82 -29.35 -0.37
N PHE A 162 -7.77 -28.93 -1.09
CA PHE A 162 -7.65 -27.84 -2.10
C PHE A 162 -8.52 -26.55 -2.02
N ILE A 163 -9.18 -26.25 -0.90
CA ILE A 163 -10.03 -25.09 -0.70
C ILE A 163 -9.14 -24.02 -0.09
N TYR A 164 -8.83 -23.00 -0.90
CA TYR A 164 -8.19 -21.78 -0.39
C TYR A 164 -9.09 -21.16 0.68
N ALA A 165 -8.48 -20.72 1.77
CA ALA A 165 -9.21 -19.99 2.79
C ALA A 165 -9.63 -18.62 2.21
N GLU A 166 -10.93 -18.35 2.23
CA GLU A 166 -11.51 -17.14 1.66
C GLU A 166 -12.60 -16.59 2.58
N ARG A 167 -12.86 -15.30 2.46
CA ARG A 167 -14.03 -14.63 3.06
C ARG A 167 -14.85 -13.92 2.00
N LYS A 168 -16.17 -13.85 2.22
CA LYS A 168 -17.09 -13.14 1.33
C LYS A 168 -16.69 -11.67 1.19
N ALA A 169 -16.84 -11.12 -0.01
CA ALA A 169 -16.55 -9.71 -0.31
C ALA A 169 -17.26 -8.73 0.65
N GLU A 170 -18.49 -9.03 1.08
CA GLU A 170 -19.20 -8.24 2.09
C GLU A 170 -18.40 -8.06 3.39
N LYS A 171 -17.72 -9.11 3.87
CA LYS A 171 -16.90 -9.05 5.08
C LYS A 171 -15.64 -8.22 4.87
N VAL A 172 -15.01 -8.33 3.70
CA VAL A 172 -13.88 -7.48 3.31
C VAL A 172 -14.29 -6.00 3.30
N ILE A 173 -15.42 -5.68 2.67
CA ILE A 173 -15.92 -4.31 2.53
C ILE A 173 -16.31 -3.73 3.89
N LEU A 174 -16.99 -4.49 4.75
CA LEU A 174 -17.35 -4.03 6.09
C LEU A 174 -16.12 -3.69 6.94
N ALA A 175 -15.07 -4.51 6.88
CA ALA A 175 -13.81 -4.23 7.57
C ALA A 175 -13.13 -2.96 7.03
N ALA A 176 -13.08 -2.81 5.70
CA ALA A 176 -12.52 -1.63 5.04
C ALA A 176 -13.29 -0.35 5.41
N LEU A 177 -14.63 -0.39 5.39
CA LEU A 177 -15.48 0.75 5.78
C LEU A 177 -15.28 1.13 7.24
N GLY A 178 -15.13 0.16 8.14
CA GLY A 178 -14.86 0.41 9.55
C GLY A 178 -13.50 1.08 9.82
N TRP A 179 -12.54 0.92 8.91
CA TRP A 179 -11.27 1.64 8.97
C TRP A 179 -11.37 3.04 8.36
N LEU A 180 -12.04 3.18 7.21
CA LEU A 180 -12.20 4.47 6.51
C LEU A 180 -13.05 5.51 7.27
N GLN A 181 -13.84 5.08 8.25
CA GLN A 181 -14.70 5.95 9.06
C GLN A 181 -14.03 6.48 10.34
N LYS A 182 -12.78 6.07 10.62
CA LYS A 182 -11.99 6.55 11.76
C LYS A 182 -11.21 7.81 11.39
#